data_AF-A0A7K4CUN2-F1
#
_entry.id   AF-A0A7K4CUN2-F1
#
_cell.length_a   1.000
_cell.length_b   1.000
_cell.length_c   1.000
_cell.angle_alpha   90.00
_cell.angle_beta   90.00
_cell.angle_gamma   90.00
#
_symmetry.space_group_name_H-M   'P 1'
#
loop_
_entity.id
_entity.type
_entity.pdbx_description
1 polymer ?
#
loop_
_entity_poly.entity_id
_entity_poly.type
_entity_poly.pdbx_seq_one_letter_code
_entity_poly.pdbx_strand_id
1 'polypeptide(L)'
;IGLDGKNALYPLFRMREQLADNKKVPARRIAKLFGFCDGFSYPVVVTGIDEDSKVFVELEKRAVEEFKAWQNDGLDRVMCHGDTKESIEHALVKAGAKKEHFMIQESGFLDCIITCDKRTEGAGLVGLIGPRMSHVTMAVFNGAEAGKLVKQSKRGYTE
;
A
#
# COMPACT_ATOMS: atom_id res chain seq x y z
N ILE A 1 23.46 -11.50 15.17
CA ILE A 1 22.49 -12.52 14.72
C ILE A 1 22.44 -12.43 13.20
N GLY A 2 22.90 -13.48 12.48
CA GLY A 2 22.78 -13.52 11.02
C GLY A 2 21.31 -13.71 10.65
N LEU A 3 20.71 -12.72 9.99
CA LEU A 3 19.31 -12.73 9.56
C LEU A 3 19.15 -13.17 8.10
N ASP A 4 20.25 -13.55 7.44
CA ASP A 4 20.29 -13.89 6.03
C ASP A 4 19.35 -15.06 5.72
N GLY A 5 18.45 -14.86 4.75
CA GLY A 5 17.49 -15.86 4.29
C GLY A 5 16.30 -16.12 5.22
N LYS A 6 16.11 -15.33 6.30
CA LYS A 6 14.95 -15.48 7.19
C LYS A 6 13.80 -14.57 6.78
N ASN A 7 12.59 -15.12 6.76
CA ASN A 7 11.37 -14.35 6.60
C ASN A 7 11.04 -13.61 7.89
N ALA A 8 10.65 -12.34 7.76
CA ALA A 8 10.06 -11.56 8.83
C ALA A 8 8.52 -11.66 8.78
N LEU A 9 7.90 -11.73 9.94
CA LEU A 9 6.45 -11.80 10.09
C LEU A 9 5.91 -10.44 10.51
N TYR A 10 4.93 -9.93 9.77
CA TYR A 10 4.12 -8.79 10.19
C TYR A 10 2.83 -9.30 10.85
N PRO A 11 2.71 -9.32 12.19
CA PRO A 11 1.62 -10.00 12.86
C PRO A 11 0.27 -9.32 12.62
N LEU A 12 -0.80 -10.12 12.47
CA LEU A 12 -2.14 -9.61 12.23
C LEU A 12 -2.64 -8.63 13.31
N PHE A 13 -2.29 -8.87 14.59
CA PHE A 13 -2.69 -7.93 15.64
C PHE A 13 -2.04 -6.55 15.46
N ARG A 14 -0.75 -6.51 15.03
CA ARG A 14 -0.06 -5.26 14.67
C ARG A 14 -0.62 -4.62 13.41
N MET A 15 -0.94 -5.40 12.38
CA MET A 15 -1.62 -4.88 11.18
C MET A 15 -2.93 -4.17 11.55
N ARG A 16 -3.73 -4.77 12.43
CA ARG A 16 -5.01 -4.18 12.87
C ARG A 16 -4.81 -2.91 13.68
N GLU A 17 -3.85 -2.92 14.59
CA GLU A 17 -3.49 -1.76 15.40
C GLU A 17 -3.00 -0.59 14.53
N GLN A 18 -2.08 -0.84 13.60
CA GLN A 18 -1.45 0.21 12.79
C GLN A 18 -2.36 0.74 11.68
N LEU A 19 -3.18 -0.11 11.06
CA LEU A 19 -3.86 0.22 9.80
C LEU A 19 -5.40 0.20 9.90
N ALA A 20 -5.98 -0.49 10.88
CA ALA A 20 -7.42 -0.78 10.90
C ALA A 20 -8.14 -0.40 12.21
N ASP A 21 -7.57 0.51 13.03
CA ASP A 21 -8.14 0.92 14.32
C ASP A 21 -8.57 -0.27 15.21
N ASN A 22 -7.73 -1.30 15.26
CA ASN A 22 -7.98 -2.54 16.00
C ASN A 22 -9.25 -3.34 15.59
N LYS A 23 -9.88 -3.00 14.47
CA LYS A 23 -11.04 -3.74 13.95
C LYS A 23 -10.67 -5.19 13.62
N LYS A 24 -11.62 -6.11 13.79
CA LYS A 24 -11.50 -7.54 13.47
C LYS A 24 -11.50 -7.80 11.95
N VAL A 25 -10.50 -7.27 11.24
CA VAL A 25 -10.30 -7.45 9.80
C VAL A 25 -9.28 -8.59 9.56
N PRO A 26 -9.50 -9.51 8.62
CA PRO A 26 -8.50 -10.54 8.28
C PRO A 26 -7.25 -9.96 7.62
N ALA A 27 -6.08 -10.58 7.85
CA ALA A 27 -4.79 -10.15 7.27
C ALA A 27 -4.86 -9.93 5.76
N ARG A 28 -5.46 -10.89 5.04
CA ARG A 28 -5.63 -10.83 3.58
C ARG A 28 -6.45 -9.61 3.12
N ARG A 29 -7.47 -9.22 3.89
CA ARG A 29 -8.28 -8.04 3.58
C ARG A 29 -7.48 -6.76 3.82
N ILE A 30 -6.67 -6.70 4.88
CA ILE A 30 -5.76 -5.57 5.12
C ILE A 30 -4.73 -5.50 3.98
N ALA A 31 -4.00 -6.57 3.70
CA ALA A 31 -3.01 -6.61 2.62
C ALA A 31 -3.59 -6.13 1.28
N LYS A 32 -4.78 -6.63 0.91
CA LYS A 32 -5.48 -6.20 -0.31
C LYS A 32 -5.87 -4.72 -0.30
N LEU A 33 -6.43 -4.21 0.80
CA LEU A 33 -6.88 -2.81 0.88
C LEU A 33 -5.72 -1.82 0.89
N PHE A 34 -4.59 -2.22 1.49
CA PHE A 34 -3.40 -1.37 1.63
C PHE A 34 -2.41 -1.51 0.48
N GLY A 35 -2.74 -2.32 -0.54
CA GLY A 35 -1.92 -2.50 -1.72
C GLY A 35 -0.63 -3.29 -1.48
N PHE A 36 -0.55 -4.11 -0.42
CA PHE A 36 0.61 -4.97 -0.19
C PHE A 36 0.73 -6.02 -1.29
N CYS A 37 1.87 -6.02 -1.98
CA CYS A 37 2.19 -6.94 -3.05
C CYS A 37 3.65 -7.37 -3.01
N ASP A 38 3.95 -8.42 -3.76
CA ASP A 38 5.29 -9.00 -3.82
C ASP A 38 6.27 -8.03 -4.51
N GLY A 39 7.48 -7.93 -3.94
CA GLY A 39 8.57 -7.11 -4.43
C GLY A 39 8.53 -5.65 -3.98
N PHE A 40 7.35 -5.10 -3.68
CA PHE A 40 7.25 -3.70 -3.23
C PHE A 40 7.84 -3.52 -1.82
N SER A 41 8.74 -2.55 -1.67
CA SER A 41 9.44 -2.30 -0.41
C SER A 41 8.59 -1.46 0.54
N TYR A 42 8.45 -1.91 1.79
CA TYR A 42 7.81 -1.14 2.84
C TYR A 42 8.80 -0.86 3.99
N PRO A 43 8.87 0.39 4.49
CA PRO A 43 9.66 0.69 5.68
C PRO A 43 9.14 -0.06 6.91
N VAL A 44 9.98 -0.93 7.48
CA VAL A 44 9.64 -1.77 8.63
C VAL A 44 10.73 -1.73 9.69
N VAL A 45 10.35 -1.95 10.95
CA VAL A 45 11.28 -2.13 12.07
C VAL A 45 11.10 -3.51 12.68
N VAL A 46 12.22 -4.11 13.10
CA VAL A 46 12.21 -5.36 13.87
C VAL A 46 11.75 -5.05 15.29
N THR A 47 10.71 -5.76 15.73
CA THR A 47 10.09 -5.58 17.06
C THR A 47 10.46 -6.70 18.03
N GLY A 48 10.91 -7.84 17.52
CA GLY A 48 11.32 -8.96 18.36
C GLY A 48 11.77 -10.17 17.55
N ILE A 49 12.35 -11.12 18.26
CA ILE A 49 12.72 -12.44 17.76
C ILE A 49 12.22 -13.46 18.79
N ASP A 50 11.44 -14.47 18.38
CA ASP A 50 11.01 -15.54 19.31
C ASP A 50 12.10 -16.59 19.55
N GLU A 51 11.81 -17.53 20.45
CA GLU A 51 12.67 -18.68 20.79
C GLU A 51 12.95 -19.57 19.55
N ASP A 52 12.01 -19.63 18.60
CA ASP A 52 12.15 -20.34 17.32
C ASP A 52 12.92 -19.52 16.27
N SER A 53 13.50 -18.38 16.66
CA SER A 53 14.19 -17.45 15.78
C SER A 53 13.35 -16.84 14.64
N LYS A 54 12.03 -16.76 14.81
CA LYS A 54 11.14 -15.98 13.93
C LYS A 54 11.31 -14.51 14.22
N VAL A 55 11.48 -13.73 13.16
CA VAL A 55 11.64 -12.28 13.25
C VAL A 55 10.26 -11.64 13.13
N PHE A 56 9.91 -10.77 14.07
CA PHE A 56 8.70 -9.97 14.00
C PHE A 56 9.01 -8.56 13.58
N VAL A 57 8.19 -8.03 12.69
CA VAL A 57 8.29 -6.65 12.20
C VAL A 57 6.95 -5.93 12.33
N GLU A 58 7.04 -4.61 12.34
CA GLU A 58 5.91 -3.73 12.14
C GLU A 58 6.30 -2.61 11.19
N LEU A 59 5.30 -1.92 10.60
CA LEU A 59 5.58 -0.76 9.77
C LEU A 59 6.23 0.34 10.60
N GLU A 60 7.21 1.03 10.02
CA GLU A 60 7.76 2.25 10.62
C GLU A 60 6.65 3.29 10.81
N LYS A 61 6.80 4.13 11.85
CA LYS A 61 5.84 5.19 12.18
C LYS A 61 5.50 6.08 10.97
N ARG A 62 6.51 6.47 10.18
CA ARG A 62 6.32 7.28 8.96
C ARG A 62 5.43 6.59 7.92
N ALA A 63 5.59 5.29 7.72
CA ALA A 63 4.79 4.52 6.76
C ALA A 63 3.33 4.40 7.26
N VAL A 64 3.14 4.21 8.57
CA VAL A 64 1.81 4.22 9.18
C VAL A 64 1.13 5.58 9.02
N GLU A 65 1.85 6.68 9.26
CA GLU A 65 1.34 8.05 9.08
C GLU A 65 0.97 8.35 7.62
N GLU A 66 1.77 7.88 6.67
CA GLU A 66 1.49 8.00 5.24
C GLU A 66 0.21 7.25 4.84
N PHE A 67 0.07 5.98 5.25
CA PHE A 67 -1.18 5.24 5.01
C PHE A 67 -2.39 5.91 5.66
N LYS A 68 -2.25 6.48 6.85
CA LYS A 68 -3.32 7.24 7.51
C LYS A 68 -3.69 8.50 6.73
N ALA A 69 -2.72 9.22 6.18
CA ALA A 69 -2.98 10.37 5.30
C ALA A 69 -3.79 9.92 4.06
N TRP A 70 -3.40 8.81 3.44
CA TRP A 70 -4.08 8.25 2.28
C TRP A 70 -5.50 7.76 2.59
N GLN A 71 -5.72 7.16 3.76
CA GLN A 71 -7.06 6.81 4.25
C GLN A 71 -7.95 8.04 4.43
N ASN A 72 -7.38 9.18 4.82
CA ASN A 72 -8.10 10.41 5.05
C ASN A 72 -8.52 11.08 3.74
N ASP A 73 -7.62 11.18 2.75
CA ASP A 73 -7.94 11.74 1.44
C ASP A 73 -8.86 10.83 0.60
N GLY A 74 -8.81 9.53 0.84
CA GLY A 74 -9.71 8.55 0.23
C GLY A 74 -9.42 8.26 -1.24
N LEU A 75 -8.28 8.73 -1.77
CA LEU A 75 -7.87 8.50 -3.14
C LEU A 75 -7.24 7.12 -3.30
N ASP A 76 -7.53 6.47 -4.42
CA ASP A 76 -6.86 5.24 -4.80
C ASP A 76 -5.41 5.50 -5.17
N ARG A 77 -4.55 4.54 -4.82
CA ARG A 77 -3.15 4.53 -5.22
C ARG A 77 -2.80 3.18 -5.82
N VAL A 78 -1.95 3.19 -6.84
CA VAL A 78 -1.43 1.95 -7.44
C VAL A 78 0.04 1.82 -7.04
N MET A 79 0.31 0.80 -6.23
CA MET A 79 1.66 0.35 -5.89
C MET A 79 2.19 -0.42 -7.09
N CYS A 80 3.31 0.03 -7.66
CA CYS A 80 3.96 -0.57 -8.81
C CYS A 80 5.38 -0.99 -8.42
N HIS A 81 5.73 -2.25 -8.65
CA HIS A 81 7.08 -2.76 -8.45
C HIS A 81 7.64 -3.39 -9.72
N GLY A 82 8.92 -3.15 -10.01
CA GLY A 82 9.66 -3.82 -11.08
C GLY A 82 9.94 -2.95 -12.30
N ASP A 83 9.73 -1.64 -12.22
CA ASP A 83 10.09 -0.70 -13.29
C ASP A 83 10.35 0.72 -12.76
N THR A 84 10.93 1.58 -13.59
CA THR A 84 11.21 2.98 -13.24
C THR A 84 9.99 3.87 -13.43
N LYS A 85 10.02 5.03 -12.78
CA LYS A 85 8.98 6.06 -12.95
C LYS A 85 8.80 6.46 -14.41
N GLU A 86 9.89 6.62 -15.16
CA GLU A 86 9.84 7.02 -16.58
C GLU A 86 9.10 5.98 -17.44
N SER A 87 9.34 4.70 -17.17
CA SER A 87 8.65 3.61 -17.87
C SER A 87 7.15 3.62 -17.57
N ILE A 88 6.78 3.80 -16.29
CA ILE A 88 5.38 3.92 -15.86
C ILE A 88 4.71 5.14 -16.50
N GLU A 89 5.37 6.30 -16.50
CA GLU A 89 4.89 7.52 -17.17
C GLU A 89 4.67 7.30 -18.66
N HIS A 90 5.60 6.63 -19.33
CA HIS A 90 5.50 6.31 -20.75
C HIS A 90 4.33 5.37 -21.05
N ALA A 91 4.12 4.36 -20.22
CA ALA A 91 3.00 3.44 -20.35
C ALA A 91 1.65 4.16 -20.21
N LEU A 92 1.53 5.08 -19.25
CA LEU A 92 0.34 5.91 -19.05
C LEU A 92 0.06 6.80 -20.26
N VAL A 93 1.08 7.48 -20.78
CA VAL A 93 0.96 8.31 -21.99
C VAL A 93 0.53 7.48 -23.20
N LYS A 94 1.16 6.31 -23.41
CA LYS A 94 0.78 5.40 -24.50
C LYS A 94 -0.63 4.85 -24.37
N ALA A 95 -1.14 4.72 -23.16
CA ALA A 95 -2.51 4.29 -22.91
C ALA A 95 -3.54 5.43 -23.01
N GLY A 96 -3.10 6.66 -23.32
CA GLY A 96 -3.98 7.83 -23.43
C GLY A 96 -4.43 8.40 -22.09
N ALA A 97 -3.78 7.99 -20.99
CA ALA A 97 -4.05 8.56 -19.67
C ALA A 97 -3.48 9.97 -19.61
N LYS A 98 -4.31 10.96 -19.22
CA LYS A 98 -3.87 12.35 -19.19
C LYS A 98 -3.12 12.65 -17.89
N LYS A 99 -1.93 13.24 -18.01
CA LYS A 99 -0.98 13.45 -16.89
C LYS A 99 -1.58 14.24 -15.72
N GLU A 100 -2.56 15.09 -15.98
CA GLU A 100 -3.26 15.87 -14.96
C GLU A 100 -4.14 15.04 -14.00
N HIS A 101 -4.41 13.77 -14.33
CA HIS A 101 -5.25 12.89 -13.52
C HIS A 101 -4.48 12.03 -12.51
N PHE A 102 -3.15 12.11 -12.49
CA PHE A 102 -2.35 11.29 -11.60
C PHE A 102 -1.05 11.98 -11.18
N MET A 103 -0.57 11.59 -9.99
CA MET A 103 0.75 11.96 -9.48
C MET A 103 1.58 10.68 -9.33
N ILE A 104 2.84 10.71 -9.77
CA ILE A 104 3.75 9.55 -9.67
C ILE A 104 4.94 9.90 -8.78
N GLN A 105 5.09 9.11 -7.72
CA GLN A 105 6.17 9.21 -6.75
C GLN A 105 7.00 7.94 -6.77
N GLU A 106 8.32 8.09 -6.78
CA GLU A 106 9.24 6.98 -6.49
C GLU A 106 9.33 6.77 -4.98
N SER A 107 9.14 5.54 -4.54
CA SER A 107 9.14 5.16 -3.12
C SER A 107 10.39 4.36 -2.74
N GLY A 108 11.04 3.72 -3.72
CA GLY A 108 12.21 2.88 -3.54
C GLY A 108 12.80 2.45 -4.88
N PHE A 109 13.76 1.51 -4.84
CA PHE A 109 14.34 0.97 -6.07
C PHE A 109 13.30 0.18 -6.86
N LEU A 110 12.95 0.68 -8.05
CA LEU A 110 11.89 0.13 -8.91
C LEU A 110 10.50 0.09 -8.26
N ASP A 111 10.29 0.89 -7.21
CA ASP A 111 9.02 1.04 -6.50
C ASP A 111 8.43 2.41 -6.82
N CYS A 112 7.27 2.41 -7.48
CA CYS A 112 6.55 3.62 -7.86
C CYS A 112 5.12 3.57 -7.29
N ILE A 113 4.61 4.73 -6.88
CA ILE A 113 3.25 4.90 -6.41
C ILE A 113 2.55 5.90 -7.33
N ILE A 114 1.45 5.46 -7.94
CA ILE A 114 0.59 6.32 -8.73
C ILE A 114 -0.62 6.71 -7.89
N THR A 115 -0.75 7.99 -7.53
CA THR A 115 -1.94 8.52 -6.87
C THR A 115 -2.96 8.94 -7.92
N CYS A 116 -4.16 8.37 -7.85
CA CYS A 116 -5.27 8.67 -8.76
C CYS A 116 -6.00 9.95 -8.33
N ASP A 117 -6.54 10.71 -9.28
CA ASP A 117 -7.49 11.78 -8.97
C ASP A 117 -8.88 11.24 -8.59
N LYS A 118 -9.80 12.14 -8.19
CA LYS A 118 -11.17 11.78 -7.78
C LYS A 118 -12.03 11.14 -8.88
N ARG A 119 -11.59 11.17 -10.14
CA ARG A 119 -12.33 10.65 -11.30
C ARG A 119 -11.76 9.32 -11.79
N THR A 120 -10.64 8.89 -11.21
CA THR A 120 -9.89 7.73 -11.67
C THR A 120 -9.84 6.70 -10.56
N GLU A 121 -10.27 5.48 -10.85
CA GLU A 121 -10.18 4.35 -9.92
C GLU A 121 -8.88 3.59 -10.17
N GLY A 122 -8.22 3.15 -9.10
CA GLY A 122 -6.93 2.44 -9.21
C GLY A 122 -7.04 1.14 -10.01
N ALA A 123 -8.15 0.42 -9.85
CA ALA A 123 -8.42 -0.81 -10.62
C ALA A 123 -8.58 -0.54 -12.12
N GLY A 124 -9.23 0.58 -12.49
CA GLY A 124 -9.34 1.02 -13.88
C GLY A 124 -7.98 1.37 -14.48
N LEU A 125 -7.12 2.02 -13.70
CA LEU A 125 -5.75 2.34 -14.12
C LEU A 125 -4.92 1.07 -14.34
N VAL A 126 -4.97 0.11 -13.41
CA VAL A 126 -4.30 -1.20 -13.57
C VAL A 126 -4.80 -1.92 -14.82
N GLY A 127 -6.11 -1.94 -15.08
CA GLY A 127 -6.68 -2.53 -16.30
C GLY A 127 -6.21 -1.83 -17.59
N LEU A 128 -5.94 -0.52 -17.52
CA LEU A 128 -5.50 0.29 -18.65
C LEU A 128 -4.03 0.05 -19.04
N ILE A 129 -3.12 0.06 -18.06
CA ILE A 129 -1.67 -0.06 -18.32
C ILE A 129 -1.10 -1.46 -18.10
N GLY A 130 -1.72 -2.27 -17.24
CA GLY A 130 -1.25 -3.61 -16.86
C GLY A 130 -0.94 -4.53 -18.05
N PRO A 131 -1.77 -4.63 -19.10
CA PRO A 131 -1.46 -5.45 -20.28
C PRO A 131 -0.15 -5.10 -21.01
N ARG A 132 0.33 -3.86 -20.87
CA ARG A 132 1.59 -3.38 -21.47
C ARG A 132 2.79 -3.50 -20.52
N MET A 133 2.52 -3.78 -19.25
CA MET A 133 3.51 -3.83 -18.17
C MET A 133 3.38 -5.15 -17.40
N SER A 134 3.32 -6.27 -18.12
CA SER A 134 3.12 -7.59 -17.51
C SER A 134 4.27 -8.04 -16.60
N HIS A 135 5.44 -7.40 -16.70
CA HIS A 135 6.58 -7.60 -15.82
C HIS A 135 6.49 -6.79 -14.52
N VAL A 136 5.55 -5.85 -14.41
CA VAL A 136 5.35 -5.00 -13.25
C VAL A 136 4.30 -5.60 -12.34
N THR A 137 4.64 -5.79 -11.07
CA THR A 137 3.66 -6.13 -10.04
C THR A 137 2.86 -4.87 -9.70
N MET A 138 1.53 -4.94 -9.85
CA MET A 138 0.63 -3.83 -9.51
C MET A 138 -0.38 -4.25 -8.45
N ALA A 139 -0.56 -3.42 -7.44
CA ALA A 139 -1.62 -3.57 -6.43
C ALA A 139 -2.27 -2.23 -6.10
N VAL A 140 -3.56 -2.28 -5.77
CA VAL A 140 -4.33 -1.08 -5.49
C VAL A 140 -4.47 -0.90 -3.99
N PHE A 141 -3.97 0.23 -3.48
CA PHE A 141 -4.45 0.80 -2.24
C PHE A 141 -5.82 1.44 -2.51
N ASN A 142 -6.87 0.92 -1.86
CA ASN A 142 -8.23 1.44 -2.02
C ASN A 142 -8.52 2.46 -0.91
N GLY A 143 -8.36 3.74 -1.20
CA GLY A 143 -8.41 4.80 -0.17
C GLY A 143 -9.78 4.94 0.48
N ALA A 144 -10.84 4.85 -0.31
CA ALA A 144 -12.20 4.97 0.19
C ALA A 144 -12.56 3.82 1.16
N GLU A 145 -12.27 2.58 0.81
CA GLU A 145 -12.52 1.40 1.65
C GLU A 145 -11.58 1.36 2.86
N ALA A 146 -10.29 1.69 2.68
CA ALA A 146 -9.34 1.77 3.78
C ALA A 146 -9.75 2.86 4.79
N GLY A 147 -10.27 3.99 4.33
CA GLY A 147 -10.80 5.05 5.19
C GLY A 147 -12.02 4.65 6.02
N LYS A 148 -12.87 3.73 5.52
CA LYS A 148 -14.00 3.18 6.30
C LYS A 148 -13.52 2.35 7.50
N LEU A 149 -12.30 1.82 7.46
CA LEU A 149 -11.72 1.12 8.60
C LEU A 149 -11.44 2.05 9.78
N VAL A 150 -11.24 3.35 9.55
CA VAL A 150 -10.89 4.33 10.60
C VAL A 150 -12.10 5.21 10.99
N LYS A 151 -12.92 5.62 10.01
CA LYS A 151 -13.98 6.64 10.22
C LYS A 151 -15.18 6.20 11.08
N GLN A 152 -15.36 4.91 11.38
CA GLN A 152 -16.54 4.45 12.15
C GLN A 152 -16.40 4.62 13.68
N SER A 153 -15.24 5.04 14.21
CA SER A 153 -15.07 5.26 15.67
C SER A 153 -15.65 6.59 16.17
N LYS A 154 -15.84 7.60 15.30
CA LYS A 154 -16.26 8.96 15.70
C LYS A 154 -17.79 9.17 15.80
N ARG A 155 -18.61 8.13 15.71
CA ARG A 155 -20.09 8.26 15.72
C ARG A 155 -20.76 7.80 17.01
N GLY A 156 -20.03 7.79 18.12
CA GLY A 156 -20.57 7.40 19.41
C GLY A 156 -19.73 7.94 20.57
N TYR A 157 -19.64 9.27 20.69
CA TYR A 157 -19.40 10.00 21.95
C TYR A 157 -19.72 11.47 21.66
N THR A 158 -20.99 11.82 21.82
CA THR A 158 -21.40 13.18 22.23
C THR A 158 -21.76 13.04 23.70
N GLU A 159 -20.93 13.62 24.57
CA GLU A 159 -21.33 14.03 25.91
C GLU A 159 -22.40 15.13 25.83
#